data_AF-A0A4Z0PZK5-F1
#
_entry.id   AF-A0A4Z0PZK5-F1
#
_cell.length_a   1.000
_cell.length_b   1.000
_cell.length_c   1.000
_cell.angle_alpha   90.00
_cell.angle_beta   90.00
_cell.angle_gamma   90.00
#
_symmetry.space_group_name_H-M   'P 1'
#
loop_
_entity.id
_entity.type
_entity.pdbx_description
1 polymer ?
#
loop_
_entity_poly.entity_id
_entity_poly.type
_entity_poly.pdbx_seq_one_letter_code
_entity_poly.pdbx_strand_id
1 'polypeptide(L)' 'MKKIGAGLFALMLAVLLSLAPLASQAQCTMCKTQVEAARTEKDAYDTSGLNKGIVYLMTIPYLLIGTVGYFWYRNSHKKK' A
#
# COMPACT_ATOMS: atom_id res chain seq x y z
N MET A 1 9.98 3.47 -44.28
CA MET A 1 9.09 3.94 -43.19
C MET A 1 8.29 2.81 -42.53
N LYS A 2 7.62 1.92 -43.30
CA LYS A 2 6.79 0.82 -42.76
C LYS A 2 7.52 -0.15 -41.80
N LYS A 3 8.80 -0.46 -42.06
CA LYS A 3 9.62 -1.35 -41.21
C LYS A 3 10.06 -0.73 -39.88
N ILE A 4 10.28 0.59 -39.87
CA ILE A 4 10.64 1.35 -38.66
C ILE A 4 9.41 1.49 -37.75
N GLY A 5 8.23 1.75 -38.34
CA GLY A 5 6.97 1.77 -37.60
C GLY A 5 6.61 0.41 -36.99
N ALA A 6 6.82 -0.69 -37.71
CA ALA A 6 6.62 -2.03 -37.17
C ALA A 6 7.60 -2.37 -36.02
N GLY A 7 8.87 -1.95 -36.13
CA GLY A 7 9.87 -2.13 -35.07
C GLY A 7 9.54 -1.32 -33.80
N LEU A 8 9.13 -0.06 -33.96
CA LEU A 8 8.68 0.77 -32.84
C LEU A 8 7.43 0.21 -32.15
N PHE A 9 6.48 -0.29 -32.94
CA PHE A 9 5.27 -0.92 -32.41
C PHE A 9 5.59 -2.22 -31.64
N ALA A 10 6.48 -3.06 -32.17
CA ALA A 10 6.91 -4.28 -31.50
C ALA A 10 7.68 -3.98 -30.19
N LEU A 11 8.52 -2.95 -30.19
CA LEU A 11 9.27 -2.52 -29.00
C LEU A 11 8.34 -1.95 -27.93
N MET A 12 7.37 -1.13 -28.32
CA MET A 12 6.37 -0.57 -27.41
C MET A 12 5.48 -1.67 -26.82
N LEU A 13 5.06 -2.64 -27.63
CA LEU A 13 4.30 -3.81 -27.17
C LEU A 13 5.12 -4.67 -26.19
N ALA A 14 6.41 -4.89 -26.45
CA ALA A 14 7.28 -5.65 -25.56
C ALA A 14 7.47 -4.96 -24.19
N VAL A 15 7.57 -3.63 -24.17
CA VAL A 15 7.62 -2.84 -22.93
C VAL A 15 6.29 -2.94 -22.18
N LEU A 16 5.13 -2.83 -22.86
CA LEU A 16 3.86 -2.99 -22.17
C LEU A 16 3.69 -4.39 -21.55
N LEU A 17 4.16 -5.43 -22.24
CA LEU A 17 4.06 -6.81 -21.76
C LEU A 17 5.00 -7.10 -20.58
N SER A 18 6.13 -6.39 -20.46
CA SER A 18 7.02 -6.52 -19.30
C SER A 18 6.48 -5.86 -18.03
N LEU A 19 5.48 -4.98 -18.16
CA LEU A 19 4.72 -4.42 -17.03
C LEU A 19 3.53 -5.30 -16.62
N ALA A 20 3.30 -6.43 -17.29
CA ALA A 20 2.21 -7.33 -16.93
C ALA A 20 2.44 -7.88 -15.51
N PRO A 21 1.42 -7.87 -14.64
CA PRO A 21 1.56 -8.41 -13.30
C PRO A 21 1.81 -9.92 -13.38
N LEU A 22 2.96 -10.37 -12.87
CA LEU A 22 3.20 -11.80 -12.67
C LEU A 22 2.23 -12.31 -11.60
N ALA A 23 1.79 -13.57 -11.72
CA ALA A 23 1.03 -14.24 -10.69
C ALA A 23 1.83 -14.22 -9.37
N SER A 24 1.49 -13.28 -8.48
CA SER A 24 2.19 -13.11 -7.22
C SER A 24 1.75 -14.22 -6.27
N GLN A 25 2.66 -15.14 -5.94
CA GLN A 25 2.57 -15.89 -4.69
C GLN A 25 2.61 -14.85 -3.57
N ALA A 26 1.57 -14.83 -2.73
CA ALA A 26 1.30 -13.76 -1.78
C ALA A 26 2.56 -13.29 -1.03
N GLN A 27 3.11 -12.13 -1.42
CA GLN A 27 4.18 -11.45 -0.68
C GLN A 27 3.57 -10.74 0.53
N CYS A 28 3.02 -11.50 1.46
CA CYS A 28 2.53 -10.99 2.73
C CYS A 28 2.94 -11.92 3.86
N THR A 29 4.25 -11.98 4.14
CA THR A 29 4.75 -12.54 5.41
C THR A 29 4.15 -11.79 6.60
N MET A 30 3.71 -10.53 6.43
CA MET A 30 3.00 -9.73 7.44
C MET A 30 1.65 -10.33 7.85
N CYS A 31 0.76 -10.63 6.90
CA CYS A 31 -0.58 -11.12 7.26
C CYS A 31 -0.53 -12.54 7.83
N LYS A 32 0.38 -13.40 7.32
CA LYS A 32 0.52 -14.77 7.81
C LYS A 32 1.11 -14.82 9.23
N THR A 33 2.19 -14.07 9.49
CA THR A 33 2.82 -14.03 10.83
C THR A 33 1.90 -13.44 11.89
N GLN A 34 1.11 -12.42 11.56
CA GLN A 34 0.13 -11.85 12.50
C GLN A 34 -1.00 -12.85 12.81
N VAL A 35 -1.46 -13.62 11.80
CA VAL A 35 -2.50 -14.65 11.99
C VAL A 35 -1.94 -15.87 12.75
N GLU A 36 -0.71 -16.31 12.46
CA GLU A 36 -0.05 -17.41 13.19
C GLU A 36 0.28 -17.02 14.64
N ALA A 37 0.78 -15.80 14.88
CA ALA A 37 0.97 -15.27 16.24
C ALA A 37 -0.35 -15.23 17.02
N ALA A 38 -1.41 -14.72 16.39
CA ALA A 38 -2.75 -14.66 16.99
C ALA A 38 -3.40 -16.04 17.24
N ARG A 39 -3.01 -17.08 16.50
CA ARG A 39 -3.45 -18.47 16.71
C ARG A 39 -2.72 -19.17 17.86
N THR A 40 -1.52 -18.72 18.19
CA THR A 40 -0.64 -19.35 19.20
C THR A 40 -0.96 -18.87 20.62
N GLU A 41 -1.47 -17.64 20.75
CA GLU A 41 -2.07 -17.12 21.97
C GLU A 41 -3.44 -17.80 22.18
N LYS A 42 -3.58 -18.60 23.24
CA LYS A 42 -4.71 -19.51 23.50
C LYS A 42 -6.04 -18.84 23.89
N ASP A 43 -6.25 -17.58 23.52
CA ASP A 43 -7.49 -16.86 23.80
C ASP A 43 -8.19 -16.49 22.48
N ALA A 44 -9.11 -17.37 22.08
CA ALA A 44 -10.21 -17.15 21.12
C ALA A 44 -10.04 -15.94 20.17
N TYR A 45 -9.06 -15.98 19.26
CA TYR A 45 -8.88 -14.92 18.28
C TYR A 45 -10.00 -14.97 17.24
N ASP A 46 -11.02 -14.13 17.45
CA ASP A 46 -12.03 -13.80 16.46
C ASP A 46 -11.35 -13.13 15.26
N THR A 47 -11.24 -13.89 14.17
CA THR A 47 -10.67 -13.43 12.90
C THR A 47 -11.42 -12.24 12.29
N SER A 48 -12.59 -11.86 12.82
CA SER A 48 -13.31 -10.64 12.45
C SER A 48 -12.61 -9.33 12.89
N GLY A 49 -11.67 -9.39 13.86
CA GLY A 49 -10.97 -8.24 14.41
C GLY A 49 -9.81 -7.70 13.54
N LEU A 50 -9.31 -8.48 12.58
CA LEU A 50 -8.12 -8.12 11.79
C LEU A 50 -8.36 -6.89 10.89
N ASN A 51 -9.52 -6.81 10.25
CA ASN A 51 -9.87 -5.66 9.40
C ASN A 51 -9.95 -4.36 10.23
N LYS A 52 -10.46 -4.45 11.47
CA LYS A 52 -10.49 -3.32 12.39
C LYS A 52 -9.07 -2.89 12.79
N GLY A 53 -8.16 -3.84 12.99
CA GLY A 53 -6.74 -3.57 13.27
C GLY A 53 -6.04 -2.85 12.12
N ILE A 54 -6.28 -3.25 10.86
CA ILE A 54 -5.72 -2.58 9.67
C ILE A 54 -6.21 -1.13 9.58
N VAL A 55 -7.52 -0.91 9.72
CA VAL A 55 -8.08 0.46 9.71
C VAL A 55 -7.51 1.29 10.85
N TYR A 56 -7.36 0.72 12.05
CA TYR A 56 -6.75 1.41 13.19
C TYR A 56 -5.31 1.86 12.91
N LEU A 57 -4.45 0.95 12.44
CA LEU A 57 -3.06 1.26 12.14
C LEU A 57 -2.90 2.25 10.98
N MET A 58 -3.77 2.17 9.96
CA MET A 58 -3.76 3.13 8.85
C MET A 58 -4.28 4.51 9.27
N THR A 59 -5.20 4.60 10.24
CA THR A 59 -5.77 5.89 10.68
C THR A 59 -4.73 6.79 11.36
N ILE A 60 -3.81 6.20 12.14
CA ILE A 60 -2.78 6.92 12.89
C ILE A 60 -1.91 7.84 12.01
N PRO A 61 -1.27 7.37 10.91
CA PRO A 61 -0.43 8.24 10.09
C PRO A 61 -1.22 9.39 9.44
N TYR A 62 -2.48 9.19 9.06
CA TYR A 62 -3.31 10.27 8.51
C TYR A 62 -3.61 11.35 9.56
N LEU A 63 -3.91 10.95 10.80
CA LEU A 63 -4.14 11.88 11.90
C LEU A 63 -2.86 12.65 12.26
N LEU A 64 -1.70 11.98 12.29
CA LEU A 64 -0.42 12.62 12.56
C LEU A 64 -0.07 13.68 11.50
N ILE A 65 -0.23 13.34 10.21
CA ILE A 65 0.04 14.30 9.13
C ILE A 65 -0.94 15.48 9.19
N GLY A 66 -2.23 15.21 9.43
CA GLY A 66 -3.26 16.25 9.55
C GLY A 66 -3.00 17.21 10.71
N THR A 67 -2.64 16.68 11.88
CA THR A 67 -2.33 17.50 13.07
C THR A 67 -1.09 18.35 12.87
N VAL A 68 0.01 17.77 12.37
CA VAL A 68 1.25 18.50 12.07
C VAL A 68 0.99 19.58 11.02
N GLY A 69 0.28 19.25 9.93
CA GLY A 69 -0.07 20.19 8.88
C GLY A 69 -0.93 21.35 9.38
N TYR A 70 -1.92 21.08 10.23
CA TYR A 70 -2.77 22.11 10.84
C TYR A 70 -1.97 23.07 11.72
N PHE A 71 -1.10 22.55 12.61
CA PHE A 71 -0.27 23.40 13.46
C PHE A 71 0.74 24.21 12.64
N TRP A 72 1.33 23.61 11.61
CA TRP A 72 2.25 24.31 10.71
C TRP A 72 1.55 25.45 9.96
N TYR A 73 0.37 25.20 9.38
CA TYR A 73 -0.44 26.23 8.72
C TYR A 73 -0.79 27.36 9.70
N ARG A 74 -1.30 27.03 10.88
CA ARG A 74 -1.66 28.02 11.89
C ARG A 74 -0.44 28.84 12.34
N ASN A 75 0.73 28.22 12.49
CA ASN A 75 1.95 28.92 12.89
C ASN A 75 2.51 29.79 11.75
N SER A 76 2.47 29.31 10.52
CA SER A 76 2.91 30.05 9.33
C SER A 76 2.04 31.29 9.08
N HIS A 77 0.73 31.19 9.34
CA HIS A 77 -0.21 32.31 9.21
C HIS A 77 -0.28 33.23 10.44
N LYS A 78 0.54 33.01 11.48
CA LYS A 78 0.51 33.83 12.71
C LYS A 78 1.27 35.16 12.63
N LYS A 79 1.95 35.51 11.54
CA LYS A 79 2.48 36.85 11.28
C LYS A 79 2.53 37.19 9.78
N LYS A 80 1.42 37.75 9.28
CA LYS A 80 1.46 39.09 8.70
C LYS A 80 0.69 40.00 9.64
#